data_AF-A0A1Y5XQ96-F1
#
_entry.id   AF-A0A1Y5XQ96-F1
#
_cell.length_a   1.000
_cell.length_b   1.000
_cell.length_c   1.000
_cell.angle_alpha   90.00
_cell.angle_beta   90.00
_cell.angle_gamma   90.00
#
_symmetry.space_group_name_H-M   'P 1'
#
loop_
_entity.id
_entity.type
_entity.pdbx_description
1 polymer ?
#
loop_
_entity_poly.entity_id
_entity_poly.type
_entity_poly.pdbx_seq_one_letter_code
_entity_poly.pdbx_strand_id
1 'polypeptide(L)'
;MLAVLAVPLVPACTAEPKAPPPPDPLAALAEQARKDAAAATALAESNPDLAAIAGEVAKARTAHATALQAEVDRMRPPKTTTSAPPTSSGAKPAPATKATMVEALKAAEKQAGELITTVSRYRAGLLGSVAAGCASLREVVA
;
A
#
# COMPACT_ATOMS: atom_id res chain seq x y z
N MET A 1 37.97 51.61 -33.20
CA MET A 1 37.10 51.60 -32.00
C MET A 1 36.18 50.40 -32.12
N LEU A 2 36.54 49.27 -31.52
CA LEU A 2 35.77 48.02 -31.57
C LEU A 2 35.01 47.87 -30.24
N ALA A 3 33.69 47.95 -30.27
CA ALA A 3 32.84 47.82 -29.10
C ALA A 3 32.56 46.33 -28.82
N VAL A 4 32.98 45.86 -27.65
CA VAL A 4 32.69 44.49 -27.15
C VAL A 4 31.33 44.52 -26.45
N LEU A 5 30.38 43.74 -26.95
CA LEU A 5 29.09 43.50 -26.31
C LEU A 5 29.27 42.42 -25.24
N ALA A 6 29.17 42.80 -23.96
CA ALA A 6 29.17 41.86 -22.84
C ALA A 6 27.79 41.22 -22.69
N VAL A 7 27.73 39.90 -22.85
CA VAL A 7 26.53 39.09 -22.61
C VAL A 7 26.49 38.75 -21.11
N PRO A 8 25.44 39.12 -20.36
CA PRO A 8 25.35 38.74 -18.95
C PRO A 8 25.06 37.25 -18.85
N LEU A 9 26.02 36.48 -18.30
CA LEU A 9 25.78 35.10 -17.89
C LEU A 9 24.84 35.12 -16.69
N VAL A 10 23.60 34.65 -16.89
CA VAL A 10 22.68 34.39 -15.79
C VAL A 10 23.23 33.17 -15.03
N PRO A 11 23.41 33.24 -13.69
CA PRO A 11 23.77 32.06 -12.93
C PRO A 11 22.64 31.03 -13.08
N ALA A 12 22.92 29.93 -13.76
CA ALA A 12 22.05 28.77 -13.76
C ALA A 12 21.87 28.38 -12.29
N CYS A 13 20.63 28.50 -11.79
CA CYS A 13 20.29 28.12 -10.43
C CYS A 13 20.58 26.64 -10.24
N THR A 14 21.74 26.31 -9.69
CA THR A 14 22.05 25.00 -9.17
C THR A 14 21.16 24.80 -7.95
N ALA A 15 19.92 24.33 -8.16
CA ALA A 15 19.07 23.90 -7.07
C ALA A 15 19.80 22.77 -6.34
N GLU A 16 20.09 22.96 -5.05
CA GLU A 16 20.55 21.88 -4.18
C GLU A 16 19.65 20.65 -4.35
N PRO A 17 20.20 19.42 -4.31
CA PRO A 17 19.40 18.21 -4.40
C PRO A 17 18.30 18.23 -3.35
N LYS A 18 17.06 18.48 -3.77
CA LYS A 18 15.89 18.44 -2.88
C LYS A 18 15.80 17.04 -2.29
N ALA A 19 15.71 16.96 -0.96
CA ALA A 19 15.52 15.69 -0.26
C ALA A 19 14.38 14.89 -0.91
N PRO A 20 14.53 13.56 -1.06
CA PRO A 20 13.52 12.74 -1.70
C PRO A 20 12.18 12.90 -0.96
N PRO A 21 11.05 12.94 -1.70
CA PRO A 21 9.75 13.07 -1.07
C PRO A 21 9.50 11.89 -0.12
N PRO A 22 8.72 12.08 0.96
CA PRO A 22 8.37 10.98 1.84
C PRO A 22 7.66 9.85 1.07
N PRO A 23 7.73 8.60 1.58
CA PRO A 23 7.03 7.45 0.99
C PRO A 23 5.53 7.72 0.79
N ASP A 24 4.94 7.08 -0.23
CA ASP A 24 3.49 7.17 -0.44
C ASP A 24 2.74 6.49 0.73
N PRO A 25 1.80 7.16 1.41
CA PRO A 25 1.05 6.53 2.49
C PRO A 25 0.25 5.29 2.05
N LEU A 26 -0.18 5.21 0.78
CA LEU A 26 -0.90 4.04 0.26
C LEU A 26 0.01 2.81 0.11
N ALA A 27 1.33 2.98 0.03
CA ALA A 27 2.28 1.87 -0.10
C ALA A 27 2.30 0.99 1.15
N ALA A 28 2.18 1.59 2.34
CA ALA A 28 2.09 0.86 3.60
C ALA A 28 0.80 0.02 3.67
N LEU A 29 -0.32 0.57 3.21
CA LEU A 29 -1.60 -0.17 3.13
C LEU A 29 -1.55 -1.30 2.11
N ALA A 30 -0.89 -1.11 0.96
CA ALA A 30 -0.71 -2.15 -0.03
C ALA A 30 0.09 -3.33 0.53
N GLU A 31 1.16 -3.05 1.28
CA GLU A 31 1.97 -4.07 1.94
C GLU A 31 1.21 -4.80 3.03
N GLN A 32 0.45 -4.08 3.86
CA GLN A 32 -0.42 -4.70 4.85
C GLN A 32 -1.46 -5.62 4.20
N ALA A 33 -2.10 -5.17 3.11
CA ALA A 33 -3.06 -5.99 2.39
C ALA A 33 -2.46 -7.29 1.84
N ARG A 34 -1.19 -7.28 1.39
CA ARG A 34 -0.45 -8.50 1.00
C ARG A 34 -0.21 -9.43 2.19
N LYS A 35 0.17 -8.89 3.34
CA LYS A 35 0.37 -9.68 4.57
C LYS A 35 -0.93 -10.30 5.05
N ASP A 36 -2.02 -9.55 5.03
CA ASP A 36 -3.36 -10.05 5.38
C ASP A 36 -3.78 -11.20 4.43
N ALA A 37 -3.55 -11.02 3.12
CA ALA A 37 -3.85 -12.05 2.12
C ALA A 37 -3.03 -13.33 2.37
N ALA A 38 -1.73 -13.21 2.61
CA ALA A 38 -0.86 -14.34 2.91
C ALA A 38 -1.27 -15.07 4.20
N ALA A 39 -1.65 -14.32 5.25
CA ALA A 39 -2.14 -14.89 6.49
C ALA A 39 -3.48 -15.63 6.29
N ALA A 40 -4.37 -15.09 5.46
CA ALA A 40 -5.63 -15.72 5.12
C ALA A 40 -5.44 -17.01 4.30
N THR A 41 -4.52 -17.01 3.34
CA THR A 41 -4.12 -18.24 2.62
C THR A 41 -3.59 -19.30 3.58
N ALA A 42 -2.68 -18.93 4.49
CA ALA A 42 -2.14 -19.86 5.47
C ALA A 42 -3.22 -20.42 6.43
N LEU A 43 -4.21 -19.60 6.81
CA LEU A 43 -5.36 -20.09 7.59
C LEU A 43 -6.19 -21.10 6.78
N ALA A 44 -6.43 -20.83 5.50
CA ALA A 44 -7.20 -21.72 4.65
C ALA A 44 -6.53 -23.08 4.48
N GLU A 45 -5.19 -23.09 4.35
CA GLU A 45 -4.39 -24.31 4.21
C GLU A 45 -4.33 -25.13 5.51
N SER A 46 -4.31 -24.46 6.67
CA SER A 46 -4.16 -25.10 7.98
C SER A 46 -5.48 -25.46 8.66
N ASN A 47 -6.62 -24.92 8.19
CA ASN A 47 -7.94 -25.17 8.76
C ASN A 47 -9.00 -25.39 7.66
N PRO A 48 -9.31 -26.66 7.32
CA PRO A 48 -10.29 -27.00 6.29
C PRO A 48 -11.70 -26.41 6.54
N ASP A 49 -12.12 -26.29 7.80
CA ASP A 49 -13.45 -25.75 8.15
C ASP A 49 -13.56 -24.26 7.83
N LEU A 50 -12.43 -23.55 7.82
CA LEU A 50 -12.36 -22.12 7.50
C LEU A 50 -11.87 -21.85 6.07
N ALA A 51 -11.51 -22.88 5.30
CA ALA A 51 -10.80 -22.74 4.03
C ALA A 51 -11.54 -21.87 3.01
N ALA A 52 -12.85 -22.06 2.86
CA ALA A 52 -13.64 -21.28 1.91
C ALA A 52 -13.70 -19.79 2.29
N ILE A 53 -14.00 -19.49 3.56
CA ILE A 53 -14.13 -18.11 4.06
C ILE A 53 -12.76 -17.40 4.03
N ALA A 54 -11.72 -18.07 4.52
CA ALA A 54 -10.36 -17.54 4.51
C ALA A 54 -9.83 -17.33 3.08
N GLY A 55 -10.21 -18.19 2.13
CA GLY A 55 -9.90 -18.03 0.71
C GLY A 55 -10.51 -16.76 0.10
N GLU A 56 -11.77 -16.44 0.41
CA GLU A 56 -12.39 -15.18 -0.06
C GLU A 56 -11.74 -13.95 0.57
N VAL A 57 -11.33 -14.02 1.84
CA VAL A 57 -10.52 -12.96 2.47
C VAL A 57 -9.19 -12.78 1.74
N ALA A 58 -8.47 -13.87 1.44
CA ALA A 58 -7.19 -13.82 0.73
C ALA A 58 -7.34 -13.17 -0.65
N LYS A 59 -8.34 -13.59 -1.42
CA LYS A 59 -8.67 -13.04 -2.74
C LYS A 59 -9.00 -11.56 -2.67
N ALA A 60 -9.89 -11.16 -1.75
CA ALA A 60 -10.27 -9.77 -1.59
C ALA A 60 -9.07 -8.91 -1.18
N ARG A 61 -8.29 -9.32 -0.18
CA ARG A 61 -7.10 -8.56 0.28
C ARG A 61 -6.01 -8.47 -0.78
N THR A 62 -5.85 -9.51 -1.62
CA THR A 62 -5.00 -9.44 -2.81
C THR A 62 -5.48 -8.35 -3.79
N ALA A 63 -6.77 -8.31 -4.10
CA ALA A 63 -7.34 -7.29 -4.98
C ALA A 63 -7.15 -5.86 -4.43
N HIS A 64 -7.35 -5.67 -3.12
CA HIS A 64 -7.07 -4.39 -2.46
C HIS A 64 -5.59 -4.00 -2.58
N ALA A 65 -4.67 -4.94 -2.34
CA ALA A 65 -3.24 -4.69 -2.47
C ALA A 65 -2.86 -4.25 -3.89
N THR A 66 -3.39 -4.93 -4.91
CA THR A 66 -3.18 -4.59 -6.32
C THR A 66 -3.71 -3.19 -6.64
N ALA A 67 -4.93 -2.86 -6.21
CA ALA A 67 -5.53 -1.55 -6.49
C ALA A 67 -4.76 -0.41 -5.80
N LEU A 68 -4.36 -0.61 -4.54
CA LEU A 68 -3.53 0.35 -3.80
C LEU A 68 -2.17 0.54 -4.45
N GLN A 69 -1.49 -0.55 -4.83
CA GLN A 69 -0.19 -0.48 -5.48
C GLN A 69 -0.28 0.22 -6.85
N ALA A 70 -1.29 -0.10 -7.66
CA ALA A 70 -1.51 0.56 -8.94
C ALA A 70 -1.67 2.08 -8.78
N GLU A 71 -2.33 2.53 -7.72
CA GLU A 71 -2.48 3.96 -7.42
C GLU A 71 -1.20 4.60 -6.86
N VAL A 72 -0.36 3.85 -6.14
CA VAL A 72 0.99 4.28 -5.77
C VAL A 72 1.84 4.48 -7.04
N ASP A 73 1.85 3.49 -7.93
CA ASP A 73 2.63 3.49 -9.16
C ASP A 73 2.15 4.57 -10.14
N ARG A 74 0.84 4.86 -10.18
CA ARG A 74 0.28 5.96 -11.00
C ARG A 74 0.83 7.32 -10.57
N MET A 75 0.96 7.55 -9.26
CA MET A 75 1.45 8.83 -8.73
C MET A 75 2.98 8.91 -8.65
N ARG A 76 3.64 7.76 -8.53
CA ARG A 76 5.09 7.63 -8.49
C ARG A 76 5.50 6.47 -9.40
N PRO A 77 5.52 6.68 -10.73
CA PRO A 77 5.92 5.63 -11.67
C PRO A 77 7.28 5.06 -11.28
N PRO A 78 7.45 3.74 -11.21
CA PRO A 78 8.73 3.15 -10.88
C PRO A 78 9.75 3.63 -11.90
N LYS A 79 10.85 4.23 -11.40
CA LYS A 79 12.00 4.50 -12.26
C LYS A 79 12.51 3.14 -12.73
N THR A 80 12.87 3.01 -14.01
CA THR A 80 13.51 1.81 -14.57
C THR A 80 14.88 1.64 -13.94
N THR A 81 14.90 1.17 -12.70
CA THR A 81 16.08 0.80 -11.94
C THR A 81 15.73 -0.53 -11.34
N THR A 82 16.42 -1.59 -11.79
CA THR A 82 16.42 -2.90 -11.14
C THR A 82 16.70 -2.67 -9.66
N SER A 83 15.65 -2.72 -8.85
CA SER A 83 15.76 -2.70 -7.40
C SER A 83 15.87 -4.15 -6.97
N ALA A 84 16.94 -4.47 -6.25
CA ALA A 84 17.08 -5.78 -5.63
C ALA A 84 15.84 -6.07 -4.75
N PRO A 85 15.36 -7.33 -4.69
CA PRO A 85 14.24 -7.68 -3.83
C PRO A 85 14.53 -7.28 -2.37
N PRO A 86 13.57 -6.71 -1.64
CA PRO A 86 13.77 -6.44 -0.22
C PRO A 86 14.00 -7.76 0.53
N THR A 87 15.06 -7.81 1.33
CA THR A 87 15.31 -8.93 2.23
C THR A 87 14.17 -9.04 3.25
N SER A 88 13.36 -10.09 3.14
CA SER A 88 12.35 -10.44 4.12
C SER A 88 13.02 -10.79 5.46
N SER A 89 12.85 -9.94 6.48
CA SER A 89 13.25 -10.29 7.84
C SER A 89 12.39 -11.44 8.35
N GLY A 90 13.03 -12.59 8.59
CA GLY A 90 12.41 -13.88 8.88
C GLY A 90 11.85 -14.03 10.29
N ALA A 91 10.99 -13.11 10.73
CA ALA A 91 10.14 -13.37 11.88
C ALA A 91 9.04 -14.37 11.46
N LYS A 92 8.99 -15.54 12.10
CA LYS A 92 7.94 -16.53 11.87
C LYS A 92 6.59 -15.85 12.12
N PRO A 93 5.66 -15.82 11.13
CA PRO A 93 4.33 -15.27 11.36
C PRO A 93 3.67 -15.97 12.53
N ALA A 94 3.03 -15.21 13.42
CA ALA A 94 2.16 -15.79 14.43
C ALA A 94 1.08 -16.65 13.75
N PRO A 95 0.60 -17.73 14.38
CA PRO A 95 -0.44 -18.57 13.79
C PRO A 95 -1.65 -17.73 13.41
N ALA A 96 -2.07 -17.80 12.15
CA ALA A 96 -3.31 -17.18 11.72
C ALA A 96 -4.48 -17.90 12.39
N THR A 97 -5.36 -17.15 13.02
CA THR A 97 -6.61 -17.63 13.62
C THR A 97 -7.77 -16.77 13.13
N LYS A 98 -9.00 -17.27 13.28
CA LYS A 98 -10.23 -16.49 13.05
C LYS A 98 -10.19 -15.14 13.76
N ALA A 99 -9.86 -15.14 15.06
CA ALA A 99 -9.82 -13.92 15.88
C ALA A 99 -8.76 -12.91 15.39
N THR A 100 -7.54 -13.37 15.10
CA THR A 100 -6.49 -12.48 14.58
C THR A 100 -6.83 -11.91 13.21
N MET A 101 -7.59 -12.65 12.39
CA MET A 101 -8.07 -12.18 11.08
C MET A 101 -9.12 -11.06 11.24
N VAL A 102 -10.07 -11.23 12.16
CA VAL A 102 -11.06 -10.18 12.48
C VAL A 102 -10.36 -8.89 12.93
N GLU A 103 -9.39 -9.00 13.82
CA GLU A 103 -8.62 -7.84 14.30
C GLU A 103 -7.76 -7.20 13.21
N ALA A 104 -7.13 -8.01 12.33
CA ALA A 104 -6.36 -7.49 11.19
C ALA A 104 -7.25 -6.70 10.22
N LEU A 105 -8.44 -7.21 9.89
CA LEU A 105 -9.39 -6.52 9.02
C LEU A 105 -9.91 -5.23 9.68
N LYS A 106 -10.13 -5.24 10.99
CA LYS A 106 -10.56 -4.06 11.77
C LYS A 106 -9.49 -2.97 11.77
N ALA A 107 -8.23 -3.37 11.94
CA ALA A 107 -7.10 -2.46 11.85
C ALA A 107 -6.99 -1.86 10.44
N ALA A 108 -7.09 -2.68 9.39
CA ALA A 108 -7.03 -2.23 8.01
C ALA A 108 -8.16 -1.24 7.65
N GLU A 109 -9.39 -1.51 8.11
CA GLU A 109 -10.53 -0.59 7.97
C GLU A 109 -10.22 0.77 8.60
N LYS A 110 -9.77 0.77 9.86
CA LYS A 110 -9.45 2.00 10.61
C LYS A 110 -8.33 2.79 9.93
N GLN A 111 -7.23 2.14 9.56
CA GLN A 111 -6.07 2.80 8.95
C GLN A 111 -6.41 3.39 7.57
N ALA A 112 -7.24 2.69 6.77
CA ALA A 112 -7.73 3.23 5.51
C ALA A 112 -8.63 4.45 5.76
N GLY A 113 -9.54 4.38 6.74
CA GLY A 113 -10.45 5.46 7.12
C GLY A 113 -9.72 6.73 7.57
N GLU A 114 -8.68 6.59 8.40
CA GLU A 114 -7.88 7.72 8.90
C GLU A 114 -7.20 8.51 7.77
N LEU A 115 -6.81 7.84 6.68
CA LEU A 115 -6.14 8.49 5.55
C LEU A 115 -7.09 9.24 4.61
N ILE A 116 -8.40 8.94 4.60
CA ILE A 116 -9.37 9.50 3.63
C ILE A 116 -9.34 11.03 3.59
N THR A 117 -9.23 11.68 4.74
CA THR A 117 -9.26 13.16 4.85
C THR A 117 -7.97 13.84 4.41
N THR A 118 -6.90 13.07 4.17
CA THR A 118 -5.55 13.56 3.90
C THR A 118 -5.13 13.40 2.44
N VAL A 119 -5.98 12.78 1.61
CA VAL A 119 -5.67 12.42 0.22
C VAL A 119 -6.60 13.08 -0.79
N SER A 120 -6.27 12.98 -2.08
CA SER A 120 -7.14 13.47 -3.16
C SER A 120 -8.47 12.70 -3.21
N ARG A 121 -9.52 13.31 -3.78
CA ARG A 121 -10.87 12.70 -3.90
C ARG A 121 -10.86 11.29 -4.49
N TYR A 122 -10.05 11.06 -5.54
CA TYR A 122 -9.95 9.74 -6.16
C TYR A 122 -9.38 8.70 -5.17
N ARG A 123 -8.28 9.03 -4.50
CA ARG A 123 -7.66 8.16 -3.47
C ARG A 123 -8.58 7.97 -2.27
N ALA A 124 -9.34 9.00 -1.87
CA ALA A 124 -10.34 8.89 -0.83
C ALA A 124 -11.44 7.87 -1.20
N GLY A 125 -11.91 7.87 -2.44
CA GLY A 125 -12.87 6.87 -2.94
C GLY A 125 -12.29 5.46 -2.93
N LEU A 126 -11.03 5.29 -3.36
CA LEU A 126 -10.32 4.01 -3.29
C LEU A 126 -10.18 3.52 -1.84
N LEU A 127 -9.75 4.38 -0.92
CA LEU A 127 -9.60 4.04 0.50
C LEU A 127 -10.95 3.73 1.17
N GLY A 128 -12.01 4.46 0.81
CA GLY A 128 -13.37 4.17 1.27
C GLY A 128 -13.85 2.79 0.83
N SER A 129 -13.58 2.42 -0.42
CA SER A 129 -13.86 1.07 -0.94
C SER A 129 -13.09 -0.01 -0.17
N VAL A 130 -11.79 0.22 0.09
CA VAL A 130 -10.96 -0.69 0.89
C VAL A 130 -11.50 -0.85 2.31
N ALA A 131 -11.85 0.26 2.97
CA ALA A 131 -12.40 0.23 4.32
C ALA A 131 -13.73 -0.53 4.38
N ALA A 132 -14.66 -0.24 3.45
CA ALA A 132 -15.94 -0.95 3.35
C ALA A 132 -15.77 -2.45 3.04
N GLY A 133 -14.79 -2.80 2.20
CA GLY A 133 -14.44 -4.18 1.90
C GLY A 133 -13.93 -4.91 3.14
N CYS A 134 -13.02 -4.31 3.90
CA CYS A 134 -12.53 -4.87 5.17
C CYS A 134 -13.64 -5.04 6.22
N ALA A 135 -14.53 -4.04 6.35
CA ALA A 135 -15.68 -4.12 7.23
C ALA A 135 -16.62 -5.28 6.84
N SER A 136 -16.92 -5.43 5.55
CA SER A 136 -17.77 -6.52 5.05
C SER A 136 -17.15 -7.89 5.30
N LEU A 137 -15.84 -8.03 5.05
CA LEU A 137 -15.13 -9.28 5.31
C LEU A 137 -15.13 -9.64 6.80
N ARG A 138 -15.03 -8.66 7.70
CA ARG A 138 -15.14 -8.92 9.14
C ARG A 138 -16.44 -9.58 9.52
N GLU A 139 -17.56 -9.13 8.97
CA GLU A 139 -18.88 -9.68 9.28
C GLU A 139 -19.03 -11.12 8.75
N VAL A 140 -18.40 -11.44 7.62
CA VAL A 140 -18.38 -12.81 7.07
C VAL A 140 -17.46 -13.73 7.87
N VAL A 141 -16.37 -13.18 8.42
CA VAL A 141 -15.42 -13.93 9.24
C VAL A 141 -15.87 -14.04 10.70
N ALA A 142 -16.67 -13.12 11.26
CA ALA A 142 -17.06 -13.10 12.68
C ALA A 142 -17.85 -14.35 13.10
#